data_AF-A0A074MB41-F1
#
_entry.id   AF-A0A074MB41-F1
#
_cell.length_a   1.000
_cell.length_b   1.000
_cell.length_c   1.000
_cell.angle_alpha   90.00
_cell.angle_beta   90.00
_cell.angle_gamma   90.00
#
_symmetry.space_group_name_H-M   'P 1'
#
loop_
_entity.id
_entity.type
_entity.pdbx_description
1 polymer ?
#
loop_
_entity_poly.entity_id
_entity_poly.type
_entity_poly.pdbx_seq_one_letter_code
_entity_poly.pdbx_strand_id
1 'polypeptide(L)'
;MQITDVRLRKMNTEGRMKAIASITIDNEFVVHDIRVIDGNNGMFVAMPSKRTPDGEFRDIAHPISSETRQKIQDAVLEVFYREEDIEEATIA
;
A
#
# COMPACT_ATOMS: atom_id res chain seq x y z
N MET A 1 -0.90 -12.16 -13.37
CA MET A 1 -0.48 -11.43 -12.17
C MET A 1 -1.68 -11.18 -11.27
N GLN A 2 -1.63 -11.80 -10.10
CA GLN A 2 -2.59 -11.69 -9.01
C GLN A 2 -1.87 -11.27 -7.73
N ILE A 3 -2.53 -10.46 -6.91
CA ILE A 3 -2.05 -10.18 -5.56
C ILE A 3 -2.62 -11.26 -4.66
N THR A 4 -1.75 -12.15 -4.18
CA THR A 4 -2.18 -13.36 -3.47
C THR A 4 -2.08 -13.26 -1.96
N ASP A 5 -1.27 -12.34 -1.44
CA ASP A 5 -1.23 -12.00 -0.02
C ASP A 5 -0.96 -10.50 0.14
N VAL A 6 -1.52 -9.91 1.19
CA VAL A 6 -1.26 -8.53 1.61
C VAL A 6 -1.03 -8.54 3.11
N ARG A 7 0.14 -8.06 3.52
CA ARG A 7 0.47 -7.86 4.93
C ARG A 7 0.62 -6.39 5.21
N LEU A 8 -0.13 -5.90 6.19
CA LEU A 8 -0.21 -4.49 6.51
C LEU A 8 0.26 -4.22 7.94
N ARG A 9 0.86 -3.06 8.14
CA ARG A 9 1.17 -2.50 9.46
C ARG A 9 0.70 -1.06 9.49
N LYS A 10 -0.34 -0.80 10.27
CA LYS A 10 -0.87 0.55 10.47
C LYS A 10 0.14 1.44 11.19
N MET A 11 0.01 2.73 10.91
CA MET A 11 0.82 3.78 11.50
C MET A 11 -0.08 4.72 12.29
N ASN A 12 0.12 4.76 13.61
CA ASN A 12 -0.58 5.66 14.52
C ASN A 12 0.07 7.05 14.49
N THR A 13 0.15 7.65 13.30
CA THR A 13 0.74 8.97 13.09
C THR A 13 -0.27 9.93 12.49
N GLU A 14 -0.29 11.18 12.94
CA GLU A 14 -1.13 12.26 12.40
C GLU A 14 -0.79 12.65 10.94
N GLY A 15 0.26 12.05 10.37
CA GLY A 15 0.67 12.28 8.99
C GLY A 15 -0.27 11.66 7.96
N ARG A 16 0.05 11.92 6.69
CA ARG A 16 -0.66 11.36 5.53
C ARG A 16 -0.43 9.86 5.36
N MET A 17 0.66 9.31 5.89
CA MET A 17 0.92 7.87 5.80
C MET A 17 0.13 7.14 6.88
N LYS A 18 -0.78 6.26 6.47
CA LYS A 18 -1.67 5.50 7.36
C LYS A 18 -1.21 4.07 7.59
N ALA A 19 -0.50 3.50 6.63
CA ALA A 19 0.09 2.17 6.78
C ALA A 19 1.27 1.93 5.85
N ILE A 20 2.05 0.92 6.19
CA ILE A 20 3.04 0.29 5.31
C ILE A 20 2.56 -1.14 5.05
N ALA A 21 2.61 -1.56 3.80
CA ALA A 21 2.18 -2.86 3.34
C ALA A 21 3.29 -3.59 2.56
N SER A 22 3.17 -4.90 2.50
CA SER A 22 3.89 -5.77 1.58
C SER A 22 2.86 -6.62 0.83
N ILE A 23 3.07 -6.80 -0.48
CA ILE A 23 2.21 -7.64 -1.32
C ILE A 23 2.99 -8.84 -1.81
N THR A 24 2.32 -9.99 -1.89
CA THR A 24 2.82 -11.17 -2.61
C THR A 24 2.09 -11.27 -3.94
N ILE A 25 2.86 -11.47 -5.00
CA ILE A 25 2.41 -11.57 -6.38
C ILE A 25 2.53 -13.03 -6.80
N ASP A 26 1.43 -13.60 -7.29
CA ASP A 26 1.33 -14.96 -7.83
C ASP A 26 1.91 -16.05 -6.88
N ASN A 27 1.92 -15.82 -5.56
CA ASN A 27 2.57 -16.67 -4.53
C ASN A 27 4.09 -16.85 -4.68
N GLU A 28 4.74 -16.03 -5.49
CA GLU A 28 6.13 -16.25 -5.91
C GLU A 28 7.04 -15.07 -5.60
N PHE A 29 6.52 -13.84 -5.61
CA PHE A 29 7.34 -12.64 -5.51
C PHE A 29 6.76 -11.63 -4.51
N VAL A 30 7.59 -11.07 -3.65
CA VAL A 30 7.14 -10.09 -2.64
C VAL A 30 7.69 -8.71 -2.95
N VAL A 31 6.82 -7.71 -2.86
CA VAL A 31 7.19 -6.29 -2.90
C VAL A 31 6.91 -5.67 -1.53
N HIS A 32 7.95 -5.14 -0.90
CA HIS A 32 7.90 -4.45 0.38
C HIS A 32 7.76 -2.94 0.21
N ASP A 33 7.53 -2.24 1.34
CA ASP A 33 7.52 -0.78 1.46
C ASP A 33 6.49 -0.07 0.56
N ILE A 34 5.37 -0.74 0.29
CA ILE A 34 4.18 -0.10 -0.29
C ILE A 34 3.51 0.71 0.82
N ARG A 35 3.02 1.91 0.51
CA ARG A 35 2.44 2.80 1.52
C ARG A 35 0.97 3.09 1.22
N VAL A 36 0.13 3.05 2.25
CA VAL A 36 -1.23 3.57 2.20
C VAL A 36 -1.20 5.02 2.64
N ILE A 37 -1.64 5.91 1.75
CA ILE A 37 -1.55 7.36 1.93
C ILE A 37 -2.95 7.97 1.86
N ASP A 38 -3.24 8.82 2.83
CA ASP A 38 -4.37 9.74 2.85
C ASP A 38 -4.04 10.99 2.01
N GLY A 39 -4.54 10.99 0.78
CA GLY A 39 -4.37 12.08 -0.18
C GLY A 39 -5.56 13.03 -0.19
N ASN A 40 -5.41 14.14 -0.92
CA ASN A 40 -6.49 15.13 -1.04
C ASN A 40 -7.77 14.56 -1.71
N ASN A 41 -7.65 13.47 -2.47
CA ASN A 41 -8.74 12.82 -3.20
C ASN A 41 -9.09 11.44 -2.61
N GLY A 42 -8.78 11.22 -1.33
CA GLY A 42 -8.98 9.95 -0.64
C GLY A 42 -7.73 9.08 -0.53
N MET A 43 -7.93 7.89 0.02
CA MET A 43 -6.87 6.91 0.24
C MET A 43 -6.35 6.36 -1.08
N PHE A 44 -5.03 6.27 -1.20
CA PHE A 44 -4.37 5.66 -2.35
C PHE A 44 -3.11 4.91 -1.94
N VAL A 45 -2.60 4.10 -2.85
CA VAL A 45 -1.41 3.29 -2.63
C VAL A 45 -0.21 3.90 -3.36
N ALA A 46 0.84 4.21 -2.60
CA ALA A 46 2.11 4.67 -3.12
C ALA A 46 3.13 3.53 -3.16
N MET A 47 3.79 3.37 -4.30
CA MET A 47 4.80 2.35 -4.52
C MET A 47 6.07 2.60 -3.67
N PRO A 48 6.91 1.57 -3.44
CA PRO A 48 8.20 1.76 -2.80
C PRO A 48 9.08 2.66 -3.67
N SER A 49 9.63 3.72 -3.06
CA SER A 49 10.47 4.68 -3.78
C SER A 49 11.78 4.93 -3.06
N LYS A 50 12.83 5.18 -3.83
CA LYS A 50 14.16 5.52 -3.32
C LYS A 50 14.54 6.91 -3.78
N ARG A 51 15.18 7.67 -2.88
CA ARG A 51 15.79 8.94 -3.22
C ARG A 51 17.04 8.71 -4.06
N THR A 52 17.11 9.31 -5.23
CA THR A 52 18.27 9.29 -6.12
C THR A 52 19.31 10.34 -5.69
N PRO A 53 20.58 10.25 -6.14
CA PRO A 53 21.63 11.19 -5.73
C PRO A 53 21.37 12.65 -6.11
N ASP A 54 20.61 12.88 -7.18
CA ASP A 54 20.11 14.19 -7.61
C ASP A 54 18.97 14.74 -6.72
N GLY A 55 18.49 13.95 -5.77
CA GLY A 55 17.48 14.33 -4.79
C GLY A 55 16.05 13.99 -5.16
N GLU A 56 15.80 13.48 -6.37
CA GLU A 56 14.47 13.03 -6.81
C GLU A 56 14.06 11.71 -6.12
N PHE A 57 12.77 11.38 -6.14
CA PHE A 57 12.28 10.06 -5.72
C PHE A 57 11.83 9.29 -6.95
N ARG A 58 12.28 8.04 -7.06
CA ARG A 58 11.84 7.13 -8.11
C ARG A 58 11.31 5.85 -7.51
N ASP A 59 10.20 5.37 -8.07
CA ASP A 59 9.63 4.09 -7.69
C ASP A 59 10.59 2.96 -8.05
N ILE A 60 10.90 2.12 -7.08
CA ILE A 60 11.74 0.93 -7.21
C ILE A 60 10.97 -0.17 -7.94
N ALA A 61 9.68 -0.31 -7.62
CA ALA A 61 8.76 -1.23 -8.26
C ALA A 61 7.47 -0.48 -8.58
N HIS A 62 6.99 -0.55 -9.82
CA HIS A 62 5.75 0.09 -10.22
C HIS A 62 5.03 -0.70 -11.32
N PRO A 63 3.70 -0.71 -11.32
CA PRO A 63 2.92 -1.29 -12.40
C PRO A 63 3.04 -0.44 -13.67
N ILE A 64 3.17 -1.10 -14.83
CA ILE A 64 3.23 -0.43 -16.14
C ILE A 64 1.83 0.02 -16.57
N SER A 65 0.81 -0.81 -16.36
CA SER A 65 -0.57 -0.53 -16.79
C SER A 65 -1.45 -0.03 -15.64
N SER A 66 -2.41 0.84 -15.98
CA SER A 66 -3.42 1.33 -15.04
C SER A 66 -4.25 0.20 -14.44
N GLU A 67 -4.53 -0.85 -15.22
CA GLU A 67 -5.24 -2.04 -14.73
C GLU A 67 -4.47 -2.73 -13.58
N THR A 68 -3.16 -2.89 -13.74
CA THR A 68 -2.33 -3.52 -12.70
C THR A 68 -2.19 -2.61 -11.49
N ARG A 69 -2.12 -1.29 -11.71
CA ARG A 69 -2.16 -0.31 -10.63
C ARG A 69 -3.44 -0.42 -9.82
N GLN A 70 -4.58 -0.52 -10.48
CA GLN A 70 -5.87 -0.66 -9.82
C GLN A 70 -5.93 -1.96 -9.01
N LYS A 71 -5.49 -3.10 -9.58
CA LYS A 71 -5.42 -4.39 -8.86
C LYS A 71 -4.61 -4.31 -7.57
N ILE A 72 -3.44 -3.67 -7.61
CA ILE A 72 -2.60 -3.50 -6.41
C ILE A 72 -3.30 -2.58 -5.41
N GLN A 73 -3.87 -1.46 -5.88
CA GLN A 73 -4.54 -0.51 -5.01
C GLN A 73 -5.73 -1.15 -4.28
N ASP A 74 -6.60 -1.82 -5.03
CA ASP A 74 -7.81 -2.46 -4.49
C ASP A 74 -7.45 -3.52 -3.46
N ALA A 75 -6.52 -4.43 -3.78
CA ALA A 75 -6.11 -5.49 -2.86
C ALA A 75 -5.53 -4.94 -1.54
N VAL A 76 -4.74 -3.87 -1.60
CA VAL A 76 -4.15 -3.27 -0.40
C VAL A 76 -5.16 -2.48 0.42
N LEU A 77 -6.02 -1.68 -0.23
CA LEU A 77 -7.02 -0.88 0.46
C LEU A 77 -8.13 -1.76 1.07
N GLU A 78 -8.50 -2.86 0.41
CA GLU A 78 -9.46 -3.83 0.97
C GLU A 78 -8.96 -4.37 2.32
N VAL A 79 -7.70 -4.79 2.41
CA VAL A 79 -7.12 -5.28 3.66
C VAL A 79 -6.99 -4.16 4.69
N PHE A 80 -6.61 -2.96 4.27
CA PHE A 80 -6.52 -1.80 5.17
C PHE A 80 -7.85 -1.49 5.85
N TYR A 81 -8.94 -1.36 5.09
CA TYR A 81 -10.26 -1.05 5.63
C TYR A 81 -10.81 -2.19 6.48
N ARG A 82 -10.59 -3.45 6.07
CA ARG A 82 -10.98 -4.60 6.88
C ARG A 82 -10.31 -4.60 8.26
N GLU A 83 -9.02 -4.26 8.33
CA GLU A 83 -8.32 -4.13 9.61
C GLU A 83 -8.79 -2.90 10.41
N GLU A 84 -9.27 -1.84 9.77
CA GLU A 84 -9.90 -0.67 10.40
C GLU A 84 -11.21 -1.02 11.08
N ASP A 85 -12.11 -1.68 10.36
CA ASP A 85 -13.39 -2.12 10.91
C ASP A 85 -13.20 -3.08 12.11
N ILE A 86 -12.22 -3.98 12.05
CA ILE A 86 -11.92 -4.92 13.14
C ILE A 86 -11.41 -4.19 14.40
N GLU A 87 -10.52 -3.21 14.23
CA GLU A 87 -10.00 -2.42 15.35
C GLU A 87 -11.11 -1.59 16.00
N GLU A 88 -11.95 -0.92 15.20
CA GLU A 88 -13.08 -0.14 15.72
C GLU A 88 -14.08 -1.03 16.49
N ALA A 89 -14.41 -2.22 15.96
CA ALA A 89 -15.30 -3.17 16.60
C ALA A 89 -14.72 -3.78 17.90
N THR A 90 -13.39 -3.82 18.05
CA THR A 90 -12.72 -4.33 19.27
C THR A 90 -12.68 -3.28 20.38
N ILE A 91 -12.78 -1.99 20.03
CA ILE A 91 -12.71 -0.86 20.96
C ILE A 91 -14.10 -0.39 21.41
N ALA A 92 -15.16 -0.73 20.66
CA ALA A 92 -16.56 -0.47 21.00
C ALA A 92 -17.12 -1.44 22.06
#